data_AF-A0A2E6P2M8-F1
#
_entry.id   AF-A0A2E6P2M8-F1
#
_cell.length_a   1.000
_cell.length_b   1.000
_cell.length_c   1.000
_cell.angle_alpha   90.00
_cell.angle_beta   90.00
_cell.angle_gamma   90.00
#
_symmetry.space_group_name_H-M   'P 1'
#
loop_
_entity.id
_entity.type
_entity.pdbx_description
1 polymer ?
#
loop_
_entity_poly.entity_id
_entity_poly.type
_entity_poly.pdbx_seq_one_letter_code
_entity_poly.pdbx_strand_id
1 'polypeptide(L)'
;MPNTCIFCNPISSEVVLDDVLVYARKDKHPVTSMHTLIIPKRHVESYFLLDHSEINAVHKILRVMKEKIEMKDESVSAFNIGINSGADAGQSIAHLHIHLIPRRKGDVDNPQGGVRGVIPRKQHY
;
A
#
# COMPACT_ATOMS: atom_id res chain seq x y z
N MET A 1 5.83 16.36 -11.05
CA MET A 1 6.20 17.62 -10.35
C MET A 1 5.55 17.61 -8.96
N PRO A 2 6.28 17.85 -7.88
CA PRO A 2 5.74 17.77 -6.51
C PRO A 2 4.48 18.60 -6.27
N ASN A 3 4.38 19.78 -6.88
CA ASN A 3 3.25 20.71 -6.67
C ASN A 3 1.91 20.21 -7.24
N THR A 4 1.91 19.25 -8.16
CA THR A 4 0.69 18.66 -8.73
C THR A 4 0.42 17.24 -8.26
N CYS A 5 1.31 16.68 -7.42
CA CYS A 5 1.17 15.33 -6.92
C CYS A 5 0.17 15.28 -5.74
N ILE A 6 -0.85 14.43 -5.87
CA ILE A 6 -1.87 14.22 -4.83
C ILE A 6 -1.31 13.59 -3.54
N PHE A 7 -0.12 12.99 -3.61
CA PHE A 7 0.58 12.40 -2.47
C PHE A 7 1.60 13.35 -1.82
N CYS A 8 2.07 14.36 -2.54
CA CYS A 8 2.80 15.46 -1.90
C CYS A 8 1.87 16.38 -1.09
N ASN A 9 0.60 16.47 -1.49
CA ASN A 9 -0.41 17.33 -0.88
C ASN A 9 -1.65 16.51 -0.49
N PRO A 10 -1.55 15.58 0.49
CA PRO A 10 -2.68 14.75 0.88
C PRO A 10 -3.76 15.58 1.57
N ILE A 11 -5.02 15.19 1.40
CA ILE A 11 -6.13 15.73 2.18
C ILE A 11 -6.01 15.20 3.61
N SER A 12 -5.92 16.08 4.60
CA SER A 12 -5.61 15.71 6.00
C SER A 12 -6.59 14.69 6.60
N SER A 13 -7.86 14.70 6.20
CA SER A 13 -8.86 13.75 6.68
C SER A 13 -8.68 12.32 6.16
N GLU A 14 -7.87 12.12 5.11
CA GLU A 14 -7.59 10.81 4.53
C GLU A 14 -6.38 10.14 5.20
N VAL A 15 -5.55 10.92 5.89
CA VAL A 15 -4.35 10.44 6.61
C VAL A 15 -4.78 9.80 7.92
N VAL A 16 -4.43 8.53 8.10
CA VAL A 16 -4.80 7.73 9.29
C VAL A 16 -3.64 7.54 10.27
N LEU A 17 -2.41 7.79 9.81
CA LEU A 17 -1.21 7.77 10.63
C LEU A 17 -0.16 8.63 9.95
N ASP A 18 0.48 9.50 10.72
CA ASP A 18 1.54 10.39 10.25
C ASP A 18 2.83 10.10 11.04
N ASP A 19 3.94 9.92 10.32
CA ASP A 19 5.30 9.75 10.87
C ASP A 19 6.21 10.83 10.28
N VAL A 20 7.47 10.89 10.72
CA VAL A 20 8.43 11.89 10.28
C VAL A 20 8.73 11.77 8.78
N LEU A 21 8.90 10.56 8.26
CA LEU A 21 9.35 10.31 6.87
C LEU A 21 8.26 9.80 5.94
N VAL A 22 7.21 9.21 6.49
CA VAL A 22 6.13 8.54 5.74
C VAL A 22 4.80 8.85 6.41
N TYR A 23 3.71 8.65 5.70
CA TYR A 23 2.37 8.65 6.28
C TYR A 23 1.55 7.51 5.68
N ALA A 24 0.46 7.13 6.36
CA ALA A 24 -0.50 6.17 5.88
C ALA A 24 -1.85 6.87 5.64
N ARG A 25 -2.51 6.52 4.53
CA ARG A 25 -3.87 6.98 4.19
C ARG A 25 -4.72 5.83 3.70
N LYS A 26 -6.05 5.95 3.79
CA LYS A 26 -6.94 5.01 3.12
C LYS A 26 -6.85 5.18 1.60
N ASP A 27 -6.91 4.07 0.88
CA ASP A 27 -7.10 4.10 -0.58
C ASP A 27 -8.53 4.58 -0.89
N LYS A 28 -8.67 5.43 -1.91
CA LYS A 28 -9.96 5.92 -2.40
C LYS A 28 -10.71 4.87 -3.22
N HIS A 29 -9.97 3.94 -3.83
CA HIS A 29 -10.45 2.83 -4.63
C HIS A 29 -9.92 1.51 -4.03
N PRO A 30 -10.38 1.14 -2.83
CA PRO A 30 -9.84 0.00 -2.10
C PRO A 30 -10.05 -1.33 -2.84
N VAL A 31 -9.01 -2.18 -2.92
CA VAL A 31 -9.13 -3.56 -3.43
C VAL A 31 -9.98 -4.39 -2.47
N THR A 32 -9.76 -4.22 -1.17
CA THR A 32 -10.58 -4.79 -0.10
C THR A 32 -10.83 -3.73 0.98
N SER A 33 -11.86 -3.91 1.80
CA SER A 33 -12.14 -2.98 2.91
C SER A 33 -10.90 -2.78 3.80
N MET A 34 -10.62 -1.51 4.11
CA MET A 34 -9.46 -1.02 4.87
C MET A 34 -8.10 -1.04 4.13
N HIS A 35 -8.11 -1.21 2.80
CA HIS A 35 -6.93 -0.99 1.97
C HIS A 35 -6.28 0.37 2.26
N THR A 36 -5.01 0.32 2.66
CA THR A 36 -4.22 1.46 3.10
C THR A 36 -2.99 1.63 2.22
N LEU A 37 -2.64 2.87 1.91
CA LEU A 37 -1.41 3.23 1.22
C LEU A 37 -0.41 3.83 2.22
N ILE A 38 0.82 3.34 2.20
CA ILE A 38 1.97 3.90 2.94
C ILE A 38 2.83 4.66 1.95
N ILE A 39 3.07 5.94 2.22
CA ILE A 39 3.61 6.89 1.25
C ILE A 39 4.76 7.68 1.89
N PRO A 40 5.96 7.73 1.26
CA PRO A 40 7.03 8.60 1.72
C PRO A 40 6.65 10.07 1.50
N LYS A 41 6.97 10.93 2.46
CA LYS A 41 6.75 12.37 2.34
C LYS A 41 7.63 12.97 1.24
N ARG A 42 8.86 12.46 1.10
CA ARG A 42 9.72 12.78 -0.04
C ARG A 42 9.12 12.21 -1.32
N HIS A 43 9.05 13.04 -2.36
CA HIS A 43 8.55 12.63 -3.67
C HIS A 43 9.59 11.75 -4.37
N VAL A 44 9.38 10.44 -4.31
CA VAL A 44 10.15 9.44 -5.08
C VAL A 44 9.21 8.55 -5.85
N GLU A 45 9.60 8.18 -7.06
CA GLU A 45 8.71 7.41 -7.94
C GLU A 45 8.73 5.91 -7.65
N SER A 46 9.83 5.38 -7.10
CA SER A 46 10.03 3.94 -6.94
C SER A 46 10.58 3.59 -5.57
N TYR A 47 10.26 2.38 -5.10
CA TYR A 47 10.82 1.78 -3.89
C TYR A 47 12.35 1.71 -3.93
N PHE A 48 12.93 1.52 -5.11
CA PHE A 48 14.38 1.44 -5.29
C PHE A 48 15.12 2.78 -5.08
N LEU A 49 14.38 3.87 -4.90
CA LEU A 49 14.93 5.21 -4.64
C LEU A 49 14.84 5.61 -3.15
N LEU A 50 14.31 4.73 -2.29
CA LEU A 50 14.27 4.98 -0.85
C LEU A 50 15.65 4.82 -0.23
N ASP A 51 15.95 5.68 0.75
CA ASP A 51 17.09 5.47 1.63
C ASP A 51 16.73 4.50 2.79
N HIS A 52 17.74 4.10 3.57
CA HIS A 52 17.55 3.17 4.68
C HIS A 52 16.61 3.69 5.77
N SER A 53 16.59 5.00 6.02
CA SER A 53 15.72 5.60 7.03
C SER A 53 14.26 5.55 6.60
N GLU A 54 13.99 5.80 5.32
CA GLU A 54 12.65 5.69 4.75
C GLU A 54 12.17 4.24 4.68
N ILE A 55 13.04 3.29 4.33
CA ILE A 55 12.71 1.86 4.35
C ILE A 55 12.30 1.42 5.76
N ASN A 56 13.05 1.84 6.78
CA ASN A 56 12.73 1.53 8.18
C ASN A 56 11.40 2.17 8.60
N ALA A 57 11.14 3.41 8.19
CA ALA A 57 9.89 4.09 8.47
C ALA A 57 8.69 3.42 7.78
N VAL A 58 8.83 3.02 6.52
CA VAL A 58 7.83 2.21 5.79
C VAL A 58 7.53 0.92 6.54
N HIS A 59 8.56 0.17 6.94
CA HIS A 59 8.39 -1.09 7.67
C HIS A 59 7.65 -0.88 9.00
N LYS A 60 8.05 0.13 9.78
CA LYS A 60 7.39 0.51 11.05
C LYS A 60 5.91 0.77 10.84
N ILE A 61 5.56 1.59 9.85
CA ILE A 61 4.17 1.97 9.58
C ILE A 61 3.34 0.80 9.04
N LEU A 62 3.91 -0.07 8.21
CA LEU A 62 3.25 -1.31 7.79
C LEU A 62 2.83 -2.16 8.99
N ARG A 63 3.71 -2.36 9.98
CA ARG A 63 3.37 -3.14 11.17
C ARG A 63 2.29 -2.49 12.01
N VAL A 64 2.43 -1.19 12.29
CA VAL A 64 1.44 -0.44 13.09
C VAL A 64 0.07 -0.45 12.40
N MET A 65 0.03 -0.28 11.08
CA MET A 65 -1.23 -0.32 10.34
C MET A 65 -1.84 -1.71 10.30
N LYS A 66 -1.04 -2.77 10.13
CA LYS A 66 -1.50 -4.17 10.25
C LYS A 66 -2.22 -4.39 11.58
N GLU A 67 -1.57 -4.08 12.70
CA GLU A 67 -2.13 -4.25 14.04
C GLU A 67 -3.40 -3.43 14.24
N LYS A 68 -3.40 -2.16 13.82
CA LYS A 68 -4.59 -1.30 13.87
C LYS A 68 -5.75 -1.82 13.04
N ILE A 69 -5.48 -2.49 11.93
CA ILE A 69 -6.51 -3.07 11.06
C ILE A 69 -7.10 -4.31 11.72
N GLU A 70 -6.27 -5.24 12.22
CA GLU A 70 -6.72 -6.45 12.91
C GLU A 70 -7.52 -6.13 14.17
N MET A 71 -7.13 -5.11 14.95
CA MET A 71 -7.90 -4.66 16.12
C MET A 71 -9.28 -4.07 15.77
N LYS A 72 -9.46 -3.59 14.54
CA LYS A 72 -10.72 -2.97 14.09
C LYS A 72 -11.63 -3.96 13.37
N ASP A 73 -11.08 -5.03 12.81
CA ASP A 73 -11.80 -6.05 12.08
C ASP A 73 -11.14 -7.41 12.30
N GLU A 74 -11.70 -8.17 13.25
CA GLU A 74 -11.23 -9.50 13.64
C GLU A 74 -11.36 -10.55 12.52
N SER A 75 -12.13 -10.26 11.46
CA SER A 75 -12.23 -11.16 10.30
C SER A 75 -11.01 -11.10 9.38
N VAL A 76 -10.18 -10.05 9.50
CA VAL A 76 -8.92 -9.94 8.78
C VAL A 76 -7.94 -10.96 9.33
N SER A 77 -7.50 -11.87 8.45
CA SER A 77 -6.64 -13.01 8.82
C SER A 77 -5.34 -13.08 8.00
N ALA A 78 -5.22 -12.28 6.96
CA ALA A 78 -4.02 -12.21 6.12
C ALA A 78 -3.89 -10.83 5.46
N PHE A 79 -2.76 -10.58 4.82
CA PHE A 79 -2.50 -9.33 4.11
C PHE A 79 -1.74 -9.61 2.81
N ASN A 80 -2.00 -8.79 1.78
CA ASN A 80 -1.07 -8.60 0.69
C ASN A 80 -0.37 -7.25 0.85
N ILE A 81 0.94 -7.24 0.60
CA ILE A 81 1.73 -6.01 0.48
C ILE A 81 2.19 -5.92 -0.96
N GLY A 82 1.91 -4.80 -1.62
CA GLY A 82 2.15 -4.62 -3.06
C GLY A 82 2.81 -3.29 -3.38
N ILE A 83 3.67 -3.29 -4.38
CA ILE A 83 4.36 -2.10 -4.88
C ILE A 83 4.45 -2.22 -6.40
N ASN A 84 4.01 -1.17 -7.11
CA ASN A 84 4.25 -1.02 -8.54
C ASN A 84 5.36 0.01 -8.73
N SER A 85 6.41 -0.34 -9.49
CA SER A 85 7.51 0.56 -9.83
C SER A 85 7.66 0.63 -11.35
N GLY A 86 7.29 1.77 -11.94
CA GLY A 86 7.24 1.99 -13.38
C GLY A 86 5.88 1.69 -14.01
N ALA A 87 5.63 2.29 -15.18
CA ALA A 87 4.36 2.19 -15.89
C ALA A 87 4.02 0.74 -16.30
N ASP A 88 5.01 -0.04 -16.76
CA ASP A 88 4.83 -1.43 -17.16
C ASP A 88 4.43 -2.35 -15.98
N ALA A 89 4.75 -1.95 -14.76
CA ALA A 89 4.29 -2.61 -13.53
C ALA A 89 2.88 -2.15 -13.09
N GLY A 90 2.22 -1.29 -13.87
CA GLY A 90 0.89 -0.76 -13.56
C GLY A 90 0.89 0.42 -12.59
N GLN A 91 2.01 1.15 -12.44
CA GLN A 91 2.06 2.35 -11.61
C GLN A 91 1.31 3.52 -12.30
N SER A 92 0.24 4.01 -11.68
CA SER A 92 -0.59 5.11 -12.20
C SER A 92 -0.19 6.49 -11.65
N ILE A 93 0.34 6.54 -10.43
CA ILE A 93 0.84 7.76 -9.80
C ILE A 93 2.35 7.62 -9.63
N ALA A 94 3.11 8.50 -10.27
CA ALA A 94 4.58 8.58 -10.18
C ALA A 94 5.03 9.19 -8.84
N HIS A 95 4.57 8.59 -7.75
CA HIS A 95 5.03 8.79 -6.38
C HIS A 95 4.76 7.46 -5.68
N LEU A 96 5.80 6.83 -5.15
CA LEU A 96 5.77 5.57 -4.44
C LEU A 96 4.63 5.54 -3.44
N HIS A 97 3.86 4.47 -3.50
CA HIS A 97 2.85 4.13 -2.52
C HIS A 97 2.88 2.62 -2.35
N ILE A 98 3.04 2.16 -1.12
CA ILE A 98 3.02 0.74 -0.77
C ILE A 98 1.60 0.39 -0.35
N HIS A 99 1.02 -0.57 -1.05
CA HIS A 99 -0.29 -1.11 -0.73
C HIS A 99 -0.21 -2.06 0.47
N LEU A 100 -1.05 -1.84 1.46
CA LEU A 100 -1.36 -2.79 2.53
C LEU A 100 -2.83 -3.19 2.39
N ILE A 101 -3.05 -4.39 1.86
CA ILE A 101 -4.37 -4.91 1.48
C ILE A 101 -4.79 -6.00 2.49
N PRO A 102 -5.75 -5.73 3.38
CA PRO A 102 -6.25 -6.71 4.33
C PRO A 102 -7.06 -7.80 3.63
N ARG A 103 -6.88 -9.05 4.03
CA ARG A 103 -7.54 -10.22 3.43
C ARG A 103 -8.40 -10.94 4.45
N ARG A 104 -9.53 -11.46 3.97
CA ARG A 104 -10.54 -12.20 4.75
C ARG A 104 -10.78 -13.54 4.09
N LYS A 105 -11.23 -14.53 4.85
CA LYS A 105 -11.61 -15.82 4.27
C LYS A 105 -12.80 -15.61 3.33
N GLY A 106 -12.70 -16.09 2.09
CA GLY A 106 -13.76 -16.00 1.09
C GLY A 106 -13.86 -14.65 0.36
N ASP A 107 -12.87 -13.75 0.50
CA ASP A 107 -12.82 -12.51 -0.28
C ASP A 107 -12.40 -12.70 -1.74
N VAL A 108 -11.98 -13.93 -2.09
CA VAL A 108 -11.72 -14.41 -3.45
C VAL A 108 -12.00 -15.92 -3.50
N ASP A 109 -12.47 -16.41 -4.64
CA ASP A 109 -12.81 -17.84 -4.82
C ASP A 109 -11.59 -18.76 -4.66
N ASN A 110 -10.46 -18.37 -5.26
CA ASN A 110 -9.19 -19.10 -5.15
C ASN A 110 -8.03 -18.14 -4.82
N PRO A 111 -7.54 -18.12 -3.57
CA PRO A 111 -6.44 -17.24 -3.17
C PRO A 111 -5.06 -17.71 -3.68
N GLN A 112 -4.94 -18.94 -4.20
CA GLN A 112 -3.67 -19.47 -4.68
C GLN A 112 -3.12 -18.62 -5.83
N GLY A 113 -1.81 -18.35 -5.77
CA GLY A 113 -1.11 -17.52 -6.74
C GLY A 113 -0.90 -16.09 -6.26
N GLY A 114 -1.87 -15.48 -5.56
CA GLY A 114 -1.74 -14.15 -4.95
C GLY A 114 -1.11 -13.11 -5.90
N VAL A 115 0.13 -12.71 -5.60
CA VAL A 115 0.94 -11.76 -6.39
C VAL A 115 1.06 -12.17 -7.87
N ARG A 116 1.01 -13.46 -8.21
CA ARG A 116 1.02 -13.91 -9.61
C ARG A 116 -0.17 -13.41 -10.44
N GLY A 117 -1.25 -12.97 -9.78
CA GLY A 117 -2.40 -12.33 -10.41
C GLY A 117 -2.05 -11.05 -11.17
N VAL A 118 -0.86 -10.46 -10.98
CA VAL A 118 -0.37 -9.35 -11.82
C VAL A 118 -0.28 -9.72 -13.30
N ILE A 119 -0.07 -11.00 -13.62
CA ILE A 119 -0.24 -11.56 -14.96
C ILE A 119 -1.36 -12.60 -14.88
N PRO A 120 -2.63 -12.23 -15.08
CA PRO A 120 -3.78 -13.09 -14.77
C PRO A 120 -3.71 -14.49 -15.37
N ARG A 121 -3.27 -14.61 -16.63
CA ARG A 121 -3.07 -15.88 -17.34
C ARG A 121 -2.02 -16.82 -16.71
N LYS A 122 -1.23 -16.35 -15.74
CA LYS A 122 -0.20 -17.09 -15.01
C LYS A 122 -0.48 -17.21 -13.51
N GLN A 123 -1.67 -16.79 -13.05
CA GLN A 123 -2.00 -16.75 -11.62
C GLN A 123 -1.92 -18.15 -10.99
N HIS A 124 -2.50 -19.15 -11.64
CA HIS A 124 -2.55 -20.53 -11.18
C HIS A 124 -1.50 -21.40 -11.90
N TYR A 125 -1.08 -22.47 -11.23
CA TYR A 125 -0.24 -23.54 -11.77
C TYR A 125 -0.76 -24.88 -11.25
#